data_AF-A0A8S3DWP2-F1
#
_entry.id   AF-A0A8S3DWP2-F1
#
_cell.length_a   1.000
_cell.length_b   1.000
_cell.length_c   1.000
_cell.angle_alpha   90.00
_cell.angle_beta   90.00
_cell.angle_gamma   90.00
#
_symmetry.space_group_name_H-M   'P 1'
#
loop_
_entity.id
_entity.type
_entity.pdbx_description
1 polymer ?
#
loop_
_entity_poly.entity_id
_entity_poly.type
_entity_poly.pdbx_seq_one_letter_code
_entity_poly.pdbx_strand_id
1 'polypeptide(L)'
;DIACGILMIVALGTLVQATSPYCTAFFGPRHNVTNFDSFNAVPTPLFNYGYKDLAMLFSYTLICITAHAIWQEYVLDKLYKKLHLSKSKNAKFFESGQLILFYVVSVLWGFMLFNDEDYLGSGLEYLWRDYPYMGMTTWTKLYFIIQVSYWLHNYPELYLQKVRKEDMPARIVYTSLYLITILYAYLTRFWRISLVLLTLHYFIEIFYHASRLAHFYATTKTGSTTAKLISVYLFKTWNVIFVVGRLASVVLAWLTFWFGLKTSSIDKITFKTTSIANTNENSTALNESIIISNFNTPTVRLFTLVATGVLQFWLVWNFIQRFILDMEHILLSQ
;
A
#
# COMPACT_ATOMS: atom_id res chain seq x y z
N ASP A 1 19.11 5.76 -14.72
CA ASP A 1 19.23 5.84 -16.20
C ASP A 1 18.63 4.65 -16.94
N ILE A 2 19.01 3.39 -16.64
CA ILE A 2 18.44 2.20 -17.33
C ILE A 2 16.92 2.07 -17.15
N ALA A 3 16.40 2.23 -15.92
CA ALA A 3 14.96 2.16 -15.65
C ALA A 3 14.16 3.22 -16.45
N CYS A 4 14.64 4.46 -16.48
CA CYS A 4 14.06 5.54 -17.29
C CYS A 4 14.11 5.22 -18.79
N GLY A 5 15.23 4.67 -19.27
CA GLY A 5 15.38 4.25 -20.67
C GLY A 5 14.34 3.20 -21.07
N ILE A 6 14.15 2.17 -20.23
CA ILE A 6 13.12 1.13 -20.45
C ILE A 6 11.72 1.76 -20.47
N LEU A 7 11.41 2.62 -19.48
CA LEU A 7 10.11 3.30 -19.42
C LEU A 7 9.85 4.18 -20.64
N MET A 8 10.87 4.90 -21.11
CA MET A 8 10.76 5.75 -22.29
C MET A 8 10.51 4.94 -23.56
N ILE A 9 11.18 3.80 -23.73
CA ILE A 9 10.94 2.89 -24.86
C ILE A 9 9.50 2.37 -24.83
N VAL A 10 9.03 1.91 -23.66
CA VAL A 10 7.66 1.41 -23.50
C VAL A 10 6.63 2.53 -23.74
N ALA A 11 6.89 3.75 -23.25
CA ALA A 11 6.04 4.90 -23.46
C ALA A 11 5.98 5.32 -24.94
N LEU A 12 7.12 5.43 -25.63
CA LEU A 12 7.17 5.74 -27.07
C LEU A 12 6.45 4.67 -27.91
N GLY A 13 6.55 3.40 -27.50
CA GLY A 13 5.81 2.31 -28.14
C GLY A 13 4.29 2.43 -28.02
N THR A 14 3.75 3.22 -27.07
CA THR A 14 2.30 3.50 -27.02
C THR A 14 1.82 4.42 -28.15
N LEU A 15 2.71 5.26 -28.69
CA LEU A 15 2.40 6.23 -29.74
C LEU A 15 2.35 5.59 -31.14
N VAL A 16 3.03 4.46 -31.33
CA VAL A 16 3.08 3.74 -32.60
C VAL A 16 1.93 2.74 -32.67
N GLN A 17 1.08 2.85 -33.70
CA GLN A 17 -0.16 2.05 -33.83
C GLN A 17 0.08 0.53 -33.77
N ALA A 18 1.19 0.04 -34.35
CA ALA A 18 1.53 -1.39 -34.36
C ALA A 18 1.92 -1.93 -32.97
N THR A 19 2.56 -1.13 -32.12
CA THR A 19 3.06 -1.56 -30.80
C THR A 19 2.15 -1.14 -29.65
N SER A 20 1.23 -0.20 -29.88
CA SER A 20 0.33 0.37 -28.86
C SER A 20 -0.46 -0.68 -28.07
N PRO A 21 -1.05 -1.74 -28.67
CA PRO A 21 -1.79 -2.76 -27.90
C PRO A 21 -0.93 -3.50 -26.86
N TYR A 22 0.36 -3.68 -27.17
CA TYR A 22 1.31 -4.34 -26.27
C TYR A 22 1.83 -3.39 -25.19
N CYS A 23 2.18 -2.16 -25.57
CA CYS A 23 2.74 -1.16 -24.64
C CYS A 23 1.70 -0.62 -23.64
N THR A 24 0.44 -0.50 -24.05
CA THR A 24 -0.66 -0.11 -23.13
C THR A 24 -0.87 -1.13 -22.01
N ALA A 25 -0.36 -2.36 -22.13
CA ALA A 25 -0.43 -3.36 -21.07
C ALA A 25 0.38 -3.03 -19.83
N PHE A 26 1.36 -2.15 -19.97
CA PHE A 26 2.19 -1.73 -18.87
C PHE A 26 1.51 -0.60 -18.07
N PHE A 27 0.69 0.25 -18.68
CA PHE A 27 0.15 1.42 -17.97
C PHE A 27 -1.33 1.30 -17.56
N GLY A 28 -2.16 0.62 -18.36
CA GLY A 28 -3.62 0.63 -18.21
C GLY A 28 -4.20 -0.59 -17.48
N PRO A 29 -5.23 -0.41 -16.63
CA PRO A 29 -5.84 -1.48 -15.83
C PRO A 29 -6.36 -2.62 -16.73
N ARG A 30 -6.07 -3.87 -16.34
CA ARG A 30 -6.48 -5.08 -17.07
C ARG A 30 -7.64 -5.80 -16.37
N HIS A 31 -8.24 -6.78 -17.06
CA HIS A 31 -9.39 -7.56 -16.57
C HIS A 31 -10.63 -6.71 -16.30
N ASN A 32 -11.09 -6.00 -17.32
CA ASN A 32 -12.32 -5.21 -17.26
C ASN A 32 -13.53 -6.15 -17.13
N VAL A 33 -14.40 -5.87 -16.16
CA VAL A 33 -15.61 -6.63 -15.84
C VAL A 33 -16.85 -5.72 -15.72
N THR A 34 -16.77 -4.56 -16.35
CA THR A 34 -17.85 -3.56 -16.38
C THR A 34 -19.11 -4.19 -16.96
N ASN A 35 -20.19 -4.18 -16.18
CA ASN A 35 -21.48 -4.65 -16.66
C ASN A 35 -22.23 -3.49 -17.33
N PHE A 36 -22.72 -3.71 -18.55
CA PHE A 36 -23.45 -2.72 -19.36
C PHE A 36 -24.98 -2.83 -19.22
N ASP A 37 -25.47 -3.59 -18.24
CA ASP A 37 -26.91 -3.87 -18.06
C ASP A 37 -27.78 -2.64 -17.70
N SER A 38 -27.20 -1.48 -17.37
CA SER A 38 -27.97 -0.27 -17.01
C SER A 38 -28.24 0.63 -18.22
N PHE A 39 -29.45 0.54 -18.79
CA PHE A 39 -29.93 1.34 -19.93
C PHE A 39 -29.81 2.88 -19.82
N ASN A 40 -29.48 3.44 -18.65
CA ASN A 40 -29.51 4.89 -18.39
C ASN A 40 -28.28 5.45 -17.63
N ALA A 41 -27.21 4.69 -17.44
CA ALA A 41 -25.99 5.19 -16.79
C ALA A 41 -24.76 4.76 -17.59
N VAL A 42 -23.80 5.69 -17.79
CA VAL A 42 -22.45 5.32 -18.24
C VAL A 42 -21.87 4.41 -17.15
N PRO A 43 -21.64 3.12 -17.42
CA PRO A 43 -21.27 2.21 -16.36
C PRO A 43 -19.84 2.50 -15.91
N THR A 44 -19.66 2.63 -14.60
CA THR A 44 -18.34 2.88 -14.00
C THR A 44 -17.41 1.70 -14.31
N PRO A 45 -16.20 1.94 -14.84
CA PRO A 45 -15.33 0.86 -15.23
C PRO A 45 -14.82 0.07 -14.01
N LEU A 46 -15.11 -1.23 -14.00
CA LEU A 46 -14.71 -2.17 -12.94
C LEU A 46 -13.66 -3.17 -13.43
N PHE A 47 -12.72 -3.51 -12.56
CA PHE A 47 -11.59 -4.38 -12.89
C PHE A 47 -11.35 -5.46 -11.83
N ASN A 48 -10.98 -6.66 -12.27
CA ASN A 48 -10.56 -7.75 -11.39
C ASN A 48 -9.03 -7.91 -11.34
N TYR A 49 -8.54 -8.69 -10.38
CA TYR A 49 -7.14 -9.11 -10.36
C TYR A 49 -6.87 -10.17 -11.43
N GLY A 50 -5.63 -10.27 -11.91
CA GLY A 50 -5.20 -11.43 -12.69
C GLY A 50 -3.79 -11.30 -13.26
N TYR A 51 -3.30 -12.36 -13.90
CA TYR A 51 -1.89 -12.47 -14.34
C TYR A 51 -1.43 -11.34 -15.29
N LYS A 52 -2.34 -10.77 -16.10
CA LYS A 52 -2.03 -9.62 -16.98
C LYS A 52 -1.61 -8.36 -16.20
N ASP A 53 -1.84 -8.31 -14.89
CA ASP A 53 -1.38 -7.21 -14.03
C ASP A 53 0.15 -7.26 -13.78
N LEU A 54 0.85 -8.35 -14.11
CA LEU A 54 2.30 -8.46 -13.94
C LEU A 54 3.09 -7.44 -14.78
N ALA A 55 2.64 -7.16 -16.01
CA ALA A 55 3.24 -6.13 -16.86
C ALA A 55 3.10 -4.73 -16.23
N MET A 56 1.94 -4.49 -15.62
CA MET A 56 1.68 -3.26 -14.87
C MET A 56 2.59 -3.18 -13.64
N LEU A 57 2.60 -4.20 -12.79
CA LEU A 57 3.47 -4.26 -11.61
C LEU A 57 4.94 -4.01 -11.96
N PHE A 58 5.45 -4.59 -13.05
CA PHE A 58 6.81 -4.37 -13.52
C PHE A 58 7.07 -2.89 -13.86
N SER A 59 6.24 -2.29 -14.72
CA SER A 59 6.45 -0.89 -15.14
C SER A 59 6.27 0.11 -13.99
N TYR A 60 5.26 -0.06 -13.14
CA TYR A 60 5.06 0.79 -11.97
C TYR A 60 6.20 0.62 -10.95
N THR A 61 6.81 -0.56 -10.85
CA THR A 61 8.03 -0.74 -10.04
C THR A 61 9.19 0.08 -10.61
N LEU A 62 9.39 0.09 -11.93
CA LEU A 62 10.39 0.94 -12.57
C LEU A 62 10.10 2.43 -12.34
N ILE A 63 8.83 2.84 -12.40
CA ILE A 63 8.41 4.22 -12.09
C ILE A 63 8.77 4.55 -10.64
N CYS A 64 8.50 3.66 -9.68
CA CYS A 64 8.88 3.83 -8.28
C CYS A 64 10.40 3.96 -8.09
N ILE A 65 11.21 3.14 -8.77
CA ILE A 65 12.69 3.26 -8.75
C ILE A 65 13.13 4.65 -9.23
N THR A 66 12.60 5.10 -10.37
CA THR A 66 12.94 6.41 -10.93
C THR A 66 12.48 7.55 -10.03
N ALA A 67 11.25 7.50 -9.53
CA ALA A 67 10.70 8.52 -8.64
C ALA A 67 11.47 8.60 -7.31
N HIS A 68 11.87 7.45 -6.75
CA HIS A 68 12.72 7.39 -5.57
C HIS A 68 14.06 8.08 -5.83
N ALA A 69 14.74 7.74 -6.93
CA ALA A 69 16.03 8.33 -7.27
C ALA A 69 15.95 9.86 -7.40
N ILE A 70 14.90 10.38 -8.08
CA ILE A 70 14.64 11.82 -8.21
C ILE A 70 14.42 12.44 -6.81
N TRP A 71 13.55 11.86 -5.99
CA TRP A 71 13.30 12.38 -4.65
C TRP A 71 14.57 12.42 -3.79
N GLN A 72 15.39 11.37 -3.87
CA GLN A 72 16.63 11.28 -3.14
C GLN A 72 17.61 12.38 -3.57
N GLU A 73 17.87 12.53 -4.87
CA GLU A 73 18.83 13.50 -5.39
C GLU A 73 18.39 14.96 -5.18
N TYR A 74 17.12 15.26 -5.48
CA TYR A 74 16.64 16.64 -5.49
C TYR A 74 16.20 17.15 -4.12
N VAL A 75 15.76 16.28 -3.22
CA VAL A 75 15.24 16.67 -1.91
C VAL A 75 16.11 16.17 -0.78
N LEU A 76 16.27 14.84 -0.64
CA LEU A 76 16.94 14.28 0.53
C LEU A 76 18.42 14.63 0.60
N ASP A 77 19.14 14.59 -0.52
CA ASP A 77 20.57 14.94 -0.58
C ASP A 77 20.78 16.43 -0.29
N LYS A 78 19.89 17.30 -0.75
CA LYS A 78 19.95 18.75 -0.45
C LYS A 78 19.71 19.01 1.02
N LEU A 79 18.76 18.32 1.64
CA LEU A 79 18.50 18.41 3.07
C LEU A 79 19.68 17.85 3.87
N TYR A 80 20.20 16.68 3.49
CA TYR A 80 21.36 16.07 4.14
C TYR A 80 22.59 16.99 4.15
N LYS A 81 22.94 17.59 3.00
CA LYS A 81 24.07 18.52 2.88
C LYS A 81 23.96 19.72 3.83
N LYS A 82 22.74 20.18 4.14
CA LYS A 82 22.50 21.25 5.13
C LYS A 82 22.61 20.79 6.58
N LEU A 83 22.44 19.50 6.84
CA LEU A 83 22.27 18.95 8.19
C LEU A 83 23.54 18.35 8.80
N HIS A 84 24.57 18.07 8.00
CA HIS A 84 25.87 17.53 8.46
C HIS A 84 25.72 16.35 9.46
N LEU A 85 24.82 15.40 9.15
CA LEU A 85 24.51 14.28 10.04
C LEU A 85 25.65 13.25 10.08
N SER A 86 25.76 12.51 11.19
CA SER A 86 26.71 11.40 11.32
C SER A 86 26.32 10.22 10.41
N LYS A 87 27.31 9.38 10.02
CA LYS A 87 27.09 8.23 9.12
C LYS A 87 25.99 7.26 9.60
N SER A 88 25.86 7.03 10.90
CA SER A 88 24.82 6.14 11.46
C SER A 88 23.41 6.75 11.43
N LYS A 89 23.30 8.07 11.63
CA LYS A 89 22.02 8.80 11.50
C LYS A 89 21.60 8.91 10.03
N ASN A 90 22.57 8.87 9.11
CA ASN A 90 22.33 9.07 7.69
C ASN A 90 21.39 8.02 7.07
N ALA A 91 21.70 6.73 7.24
CA ALA A 91 20.86 5.65 6.67
C ALA A 91 19.41 5.70 7.18
N LYS A 92 19.26 6.06 8.45
CA LYS A 92 17.98 6.23 9.15
C LYS A 92 17.20 7.48 8.69
N PHE A 93 17.91 8.55 8.32
CA PHE A 93 17.34 9.77 7.76
C PHE A 93 16.79 9.52 6.36
N PHE A 94 17.61 8.95 5.46
CA PHE A 94 17.18 8.64 4.08
C PHE A 94 15.98 7.70 4.05
N GLU A 95 16.01 6.64 4.87
CA GLU A 95 14.87 5.72 5.00
C GLU A 95 13.60 6.43 5.48
N SER A 96 13.69 7.30 6.49
CA SER A 96 12.51 8.04 6.95
C SER A 96 12.04 9.07 5.93
N GLY A 97 12.97 9.68 5.19
CA GLY A 97 12.71 10.70 4.18
C GLY A 97 11.99 10.16 2.95
N GLN A 98 12.26 8.92 2.51
CA GLN A 98 11.50 8.31 1.43
C GLN A 98 10.13 7.77 1.91
N LEU A 99 10.07 7.16 3.10
CA LEU A 99 8.85 6.55 3.63
C LEU A 99 7.78 7.60 3.96
N ILE A 100 8.17 8.75 4.52
CA ILE A 100 7.20 9.82 4.80
C ILE A 100 6.51 10.31 3.53
N LEU A 101 7.25 10.49 2.43
CA LEU A 101 6.67 10.94 1.16
C LEU A 101 5.64 9.92 0.68
N PHE A 102 6.02 8.64 0.66
CA PHE A 102 5.15 7.57 0.24
C PHE A 102 3.88 7.48 1.09
N TYR A 103 4.02 7.50 2.42
CA TYR A 103 2.86 7.41 3.31
C TYR A 103 1.92 8.61 3.16
N VAL A 104 2.44 9.84 3.03
CA VAL A 104 1.60 11.02 2.79
C VAL A 104 0.82 10.88 1.49
N VAL A 105 1.48 10.51 0.38
CA VAL A 105 0.82 10.34 -0.92
C VAL A 105 -0.22 9.22 -0.86
N SER A 106 0.12 8.06 -0.27
CA SER A 106 -0.79 6.92 -0.14
C SER A 106 -1.99 7.22 0.75
N VAL A 107 -1.82 7.96 1.85
CA VAL A 107 -2.93 8.34 2.73
C VAL A 107 -3.87 9.35 2.06
N LEU A 108 -3.32 10.35 1.37
CA LEU A 108 -4.14 11.30 0.62
C LEU A 108 -4.96 10.60 -0.46
N TRP A 109 -4.35 9.65 -1.19
CA TRP A 109 -5.08 8.84 -2.16
C TRP A 109 -6.13 7.95 -1.48
N GLY A 110 -5.80 7.29 -0.37
CA GLY A 110 -6.76 6.50 0.42
C GLY A 110 -7.98 7.33 0.83
N PHE A 111 -7.79 8.57 1.29
CA PHE A 111 -8.89 9.48 1.62
C PHE A 111 -9.71 9.91 0.39
N MET A 112 -9.06 10.15 -0.76
CA MET A 112 -9.79 10.42 -2.01
C MET A 112 -10.68 9.24 -2.39
N LEU A 113 -10.19 8.01 -2.28
CA LEU A 113 -10.98 6.80 -2.56
C LEU A 113 -12.12 6.61 -1.56
N PHE A 114 -11.93 6.95 -0.28
CA PHE A 114 -13.03 6.91 0.69
C PHE A 114 -14.16 7.86 0.33
N ASN A 115 -13.84 9.03 -0.20
CA ASN A 115 -14.83 10.01 -0.67
C ASN A 115 -15.52 9.52 -1.95
N ASP A 116 -14.75 9.07 -2.93
CA ASP A 116 -15.27 8.68 -4.24
C ASP A 116 -16.11 7.40 -4.20
N GLU A 117 -15.79 6.46 -3.31
CA GLU A 117 -16.52 5.20 -3.12
C GLU A 117 -17.45 5.22 -1.89
N ASP A 118 -17.69 6.40 -1.30
CA ASP A 118 -18.61 6.63 -0.18
C ASP A 118 -18.44 5.68 1.03
N TYR A 119 -17.20 5.44 1.45
CA TYR A 119 -16.90 4.59 2.60
C TYR A 119 -17.52 5.13 3.91
N LEU A 120 -17.63 6.46 4.03
CA LEU A 120 -18.15 7.10 5.24
C LEU A 120 -19.68 7.19 5.25
N GLY A 121 -20.34 7.50 4.12
CA GLY A 121 -21.80 7.58 4.03
C GLY A 121 -22.47 6.22 4.09
N SER A 122 -21.85 5.18 3.49
CA SER A 122 -22.36 3.80 3.54
C SER A 122 -22.09 3.07 4.86
N GLY A 123 -21.29 3.66 5.76
CA GLY A 123 -20.98 3.11 7.08
C GLY A 123 -20.12 1.84 7.06
N LEU A 124 -19.96 1.21 8.22
CA LEU A 124 -19.06 0.06 8.42
C LEU A 124 -19.46 -1.16 7.57
N GLU A 125 -20.75 -1.32 7.27
CA GLU A 125 -21.27 -2.45 6.49
C GLU A 125 -20.69 -2.50 5.07
N TYR A 126 -20.29 -1.36 4.50
CA TYR A 126 -19.66 -1.27 3.18
C TYR A 126 -18.44 -2.19 3.02
N LEU A 127 -17.76 -2.51 4.13
CA LEU A 127 -16.57 -3.36 4.16
C LEU A 127 -16.84 -4.84 3.87
N TRP A 128 -18.10 -5.30 3.93
CA TRP A 128 -18.49 -6.68 3.66
C TRP A 128 -19.81 -6.83 2.90
N ARG A 129 -20.60 -5.76 2.75
CA ARG A 129 -21.85 -5.77 1.97
C ARG A 129 -21.56 -6.14 0.52
N ASP A 130 -22.37 -7.03 -0.04
CA ASP A 130 -22.25 -7.51 -1.43
C ASP A 130 -20.98 -8.30 -1.74
N TYR A 131 -20.28 -8.81 -0.71
CA TYR A 131 -19.18 -9.76 -0.94
C TYR A 131 -19.75 -11.09 -1.49
N PRO A 132 -19.21 -11.67 -2.58
CA PRO A 132 -17.98 -11.29 -3.29
C PRO A 132 -18.19 -10.13 -4.26
N TYR A 133 -17.32 -9.12 -4.18
CA TYR A 133 -17.40 -7.92 -5.00
C TYR A 133 -17.21 -8.21 -6.50
N MET A 134 -17.89 -7.44 -7.36
CA MET A 134 -17.78 -7.59 -8.81
C MET A 134 -16.38 -7.22 -9.34
N GLY A 135 -15.84 -6.11 -8.88
CA GLY A 135 -14.51 -5.61 -9.24
C GLY A 135 -14.15 -4.33 -8.48
N MET A 136 -12.94 -3.84 -8.71
CA MET A 136 -12.42 -2.57 -8.20
C MET A 136 -12.64 -1.46 -9.23
N THR A 137 -12.85 -0.22 -8.77
CA THR A 137 -12.75 0.95 -9.65
C THR A 137 -11.33 1.07 -10.22
N THR A 138 -11.16 1.79 -11.34
CA THR A 138 -9.84 2.09 -11.92
C THR A 138 -8.84 2.57 -10.87
N TRP A 139 -9.26 3.55 -10.06
CA TRP A 139 -8.39 4.21 -9.09
C TRP A 139 -8.07 3.31 -7.90
N THR A 140 -9.01 2.51 -7.41
CA THR A 140 -8.73 1.52 -6.37
C THR A 140 -7.79 0.44 -6.87
N LYS A 141 -7.94 -0.04 -8.11
CA LYS A 141 -7.00 -1.01 -8.68
C LYS A 141 -5.59 -0.42 -8.79
N LEU A 142 -5.46 0.79 -9.34
CA LEU A 142 -4.16 1.46 -9.46
C LEU A 142 -3.52 1.74 -8.10
N TYR A 143 -4.32 2.09 -7.09
CA TYR A 143 -3.84 2.24 -5.71
C TYR A 143 -3.11 0.96 -5.26
N PHE A 144 -3.76 -0.20 -5.31
CA PHE A 144 -3.13 -1.47 -4.89
C PHE A 144 -1.90 -1.84 -5.71
N ILE A 145 -1.95 -1.65 -7.03
CA ILE A 145 -0.81 -1.92 -7.90
C ILE A 145 0.39 -1.06 -7.52
N ILE A 146 0.19 0.24 -7.30
CA ILE A 146 1.27 1.16 -6.91
C ILE A 146 1.79 0.84 -5.51
N GLN A 147 0.92 0.47 -4.56
CA GLN A 147 1.37 0.04 -3.24
C GLN A 147 2.30 -1.18 -3.37
N VAL A 148 1.91 -2.21 -4.13
CA VAL A 148 2.76 -3.40 -4.36
C VAL A 148 4.04 -3.01 -5.09
N SER A 149 3.96 -2.20 -6.14
CA SER A 149 5.14 -1.74 -6.90
C SER A 149 6.13 -0.95 -6.04
N TYR A 150 5.65 -0.14 -5.10
CA TYR A 150 6.52 0.56 -4.16
C TYR A 150 7.22 -0.43 -3.23
N TRP A 151 6.50 -1.36 -2.61
CA TRP A 151 7.18 -2.34 -1.77
C TRP A 151 8.12 -3.26 -2.57
N LEU A 152 7.84 -3.52 -3.85
CA LEU A 152 8.77 -4.22 -4.75
C LEU A 152 10.02 -3.41 -5.06
N HIS A 153 9.93 -2.08 -5.26
CA HIS A 153 11.11 -1.25 -5.57
C HIS A 153 12.13 -1.26 -4.43
N ASN A 154 11.70 -1.49 -3.18
CA ASN A 154 12.60 -1.53 -2.04
C ASN A 154 13.70 -2.59 -2.19
N TYR A 155 13.44 -3.76 -2.79
CA TYR A 155 14.46 -4.80 -2.93
C TYR A 155 15.67 -4.38 -3.78
N PRO A 156 15.50 -3.95 -5.06
CA PRO A 156 16.64 -3.44 -5.83
C PRO A 156 17.27 -2.22 -5.16
N GLU A 157 16.47 -1.37 -4.50
CA GLU A 157 16.97 -0.18 -3.84
C GLU A 157 17.96 -0.49 -2.70
N LEU A 158 17.76 -1.58 -1.95
CA LEU A 158 18.74 -2.03 -0.93
C LEU A 158 20.14 -2.23 -1.51
N TYR A 159 20.23 -2.70 -2.76
CA TYR A 159 21.49 -2.90 -3.46
C TYR A 159 22.01 -1.60 -4.10
N LEU A 160 21.13 -0.82 -4.73
CA LEU A 160 21.49 0.46 -5.36
C LEU A 160 22.03 1.47 -4.34
N GLN A 161 21.44 1.53 -3.14
CA GLN A 161 21.91 2.38 -2.04
C GLN A 161 23.10 1.81 -1.27
N LYS A 162 23.54 0.58 -1.57
CA LYS A 162 24.59 -0.13 -0.82
C LYS A 162 24.32 -0.12 0.68
N VAL A 163 23.10 -0.49 1.08
CA VAL A 163 22.70 -0.53 2.49
C VAL A 163 23.65 -1.45 3.27
N ARG A 164 23.94 -1.09 4.52
CA ARG A 164 24.78 -1.88 5.41
C ARG A 164 24.19 -3.28 5.61
N LYS A 165 25.04 -4.31 5.61
CA LYS A 165 24.59 -5.72 5.74
C LYS A 165 23.81 -5.99 7.03
N GLU A 166 24.11 -5.28 8.10
CA GLU A 166 23.38 -5.42 9.38
C GLU A 166 21.97 -4.81 9.36
N ASP A 167 21.72 -3.80 8.50
CA ASP A 167 20.42 -3.14 8.37
C ASP A 167 19.51 -3.83 7.34
N MET A 168 20.07 -4.64 6.43
CA MET A 168 19.33 -5.32 5.36
C MET A 168 18.22 -6.27 5.86
N PRO A 169 18.45 -7.17 6.85
CA PRO A 169 17.44 -8.14 7.24
C PRO A 169 16.16 -7.49 7.76
N ALA A 170 16.28 -6.45 8.58
CA ALA A 170 15.13 -5.72 9.10
C ALA A 170 14.31 -5.09 7.97
N ARG A 171 14.98 -4.52 6.95
CA ARG A 171 14.32 -3.92 5.77
C ARG A 171 13.61 -4.94 4.90
N ILE A 172 14.24 -6.09 4.69
CA ILE A 172 13.65 -7.20 3.94
C ILE A 172 12.41 -7.74 4.65
N VAL A 173 12.47 -7.92 5.97
CA VAL A 173 11.34 -8.47 6.75
C VAL A 173 10.11 -7.57 6.64
N TYR A 174 10.22 -6.27 6.95
CA TYR A 174 9.03 -5.41 6.88
C TYR A 174 8.52 -5.23 5.44
N THR A 175 9.44 -5.12 4.45
CA THR A 175 9.06 -5.02 3.04
C THR A 175 8.27 -6.25 2.58
N SER A 176 8.73 -7.43 2.99
CA SER A 176 8.06 -8.70 2.67
C SER A 176 6.68 -8.79 3.35
N LEU A 177 6.56 -8.33 4.60
CA LEU A 177 5.27 -8.30 5.31
C LEU A 177 4.24 -7.41 4.60
N TYR A 178 4.65 -6.23 4.12
CA TYR A 178 3.79 -5.38 3.30
C TYR A 178 3.35 -6.07 2.01
N LEU A 179 4.30 -6.62 1.24
CA LEU A 179 3.99 -7.30 -0.02
C LEU A 179 3.02 -8.46 0.18
N ILE A 180 3.31 -9.36 1.12
CA ILE A 180 2.47 -10.52 1.40
C ILE A 180 1.07 -10.07 1.79
N THR A 181 0.94 -9.07 2.67
CA THR A 181 -0.37 -8.61 3.16
C THR A 181 -1.20 -7.95 2.05
N ILE A 182 -0.58 -7.07 1.26
CA ILE A 182 -1.26 -6.34 0.18
C ILE A 182 -1.63 -7.28 -0.96
N LEU A 183 -0.71 -8.17 -1.39
CA LEU A 183 -0.98 -9.18 -2.40
C LEU A 183 -2.06 -10.15 -1.95
N TYR A 184 -2.02 -10.59 -0.70
CA TYR A 184 -3.05 -11.45 -0.14
C TYR A 184 -4.44 -10.79 -0.25
N ALA A 185 -4.58 -9.55 0.21
CA ALA A 185 -5.86 -8.84 0.13
C ALA A 185 -6.33 -8.59 -1.31
N TYR A 186 -5.40 -8.26 -2.21
CA TYR A 186 -5.67 -8.05 -3.63
C TYR A 186 -6.19 -9.33 -4.31
N LEU A 187 -5.56 -10.48 -4.05
CA LEU A 187 -5.90 -11.77 -4.65
C LEU A 187 -7.15 -12.42 -4.03
N THR A 188 -7.40 -12.21 -2.72
CA THR A 188 -8.54 -12.79 -2.00
C THR A 188 -9.81 -11.92 -2.01
N ARG A 189 -9.74 -10.78 -2.70
CA ARG A 189 -10.82 -9.80 -2.82
C ARG A 189 -11.20 -9.08 -1.53
N PHE A 190 -10.31 -9.08 -0.54
CA PHE A 190 -10.47 -8.32 0.71
C PHE A 190 -9.92 -6.88 0.59
N TRP A 191 -9.93 -6.31 -0.61
CA TRP A 191 -9.34 -4.99 -0.87
C TRP A 191 -10.04 -3.85 -0.12
N ARG A 192 -11.38 -3.87 0.07
CA ARG A 192 -12.09 -2.79 0.78
C ARG A 192 -11.58 -2.62 2.21
N ILE A 193 -11.54 -3.71 2.98
CA ILE A 193 -11.00 -3.69 4.35
C ILE A 193 -9.49 -3.42 4.33
N SER A 194 -8.73 -3.98 3.38
CA SER A 194 -7.30 -3.72 3.27
C SER A 194 -6.98 -2.26 3.00
N LEU A 195 -7.77 -1.58 2.16
CA LEU A 195 -7.61 -0.15 1.86
C LEU A 195 -7.78 0.69 3.13
N VAL A 196 -8.78 0.37 3.96
CA VAL A 196 -8.97 1.02 5.27
C VAL A 196 -7.80 0.76 6.21
N LEU A 197 -7.40 -0.51 6.37
CA LEU A 197 -6.31 -0.88 7.27
C LEU A 197 -4.95 -0.31 6.83
N LEU A 198 -4.67 -0.28 5.53
CA LEU A 198 -3.46 0.33 4.97
C LEU A 198 -3.46 1.85 5.18
N THR A 199 -4.57 2.53 4.90
CA THR A 199 -4.67 3.98 5.09
C THR A 199 -4.48 4.34 6.56
N LEU A 200 -5.11 3.61 7.48
CA LEU A 200 -4.92 3.78 8.92
C LEU A 200 -3.47 3.52 9.34
N HIS A 201 -2.86 2.44 8.85
CA HIS A 201 -1.48 2.09 9.16
C HIS A 201 -0.52 3.18 8.66
N TYR A 202 -0.62 3.59 7.41
CA TYR A 202 0.23 4.64 6.82
C TYR A 202 0.03 5.99 7.50
N PHE A 203 -1.20 6.34 7.89
CA PHE A 203 -1.45 7.57 8.64
C PHE A 203 -0.66 7.62 9.96
N ILE A 204 -0.62 6.50 10.70
CA ILE A 204 0.18 6.38 11.92
C ILE A 204 1.68 6.53 11.63
N GLU A 205 2.17 5.89 10.56
CA GLU A 205 3.59 5.91 10.20
C GLU A 205 4.06 7.31 9.73
N ILE A 206 3.18 8.16 9.19
CA ILE A 206 3.52 9.57 8.88
C ILE A 206 4.03 10.27 10.15
N PHE A 207 3.34 10.14 11.28
CA PHE A 207 3.76 10.80 12.53
C PHE A 207 5.11 10.27 13.03
N TYR A 208 5.35 8.96 12.90
CA TYR A 208 6.62 8.35 13.28
C TYR A 208 7.80 8.84 12.43
N HIS A 209 7.63 8.90 11.11
CA HIS A 209 8.71 9.37 10.25
C HIS A 209 8.88 10.89 10.31
N ALA A 210 7.79 11.65 10.50
CA ALA A 210 7.86 13.09 10.74
C ALA A 210 8.61 13.42 12.03
N SER A 211 8.30 12.71 13.14
CA SER A 211 8.98 12.91 14.42
C SER A 211 10.47 12.60 14.33
N ARG A 212 10.84 11.53 13.60
CA ARG A 212 12.25 11.16 13.36
C ARG A 212 13.00 12.17 12.53
N LEU A 213 12.40 12.69 11.46
CA LEU A 213 13.02 13.71 10.62
C LEU A 213 13.22 15.02 11.41
N ALA A 214 12.20 15.44 12.18
CA ALA A 214 12.30 16.60 13.07
C ALA A 214 13.39 16.39 14.14
N HIS A 215 13.50 15.19 14.71
CA HIS A 215 14.56 14.85 15.66
C HIS A 215 15.94 14.96 15.03
N PHE A 216 16.14 14.41 13.83
CA PHE A 216 17.42 14.50 13.14
C PHE A 216 17.82 15.95 12.92
N TYR A 217 16.88 16.78 12.45
CA TYR A 217 17.09 18.21 12.29
C TYR A 217 17.46 18.91 13.62
N ALA A 218 16.74 18.61 14.71
CA ALA A 218 16.98 19.19 16.02
C ALA A 218 18.37 18.83 16.61
N THR A 219 18.93 17.68 16.26
CA THR A 219 20.26 17.26 16.75
C THR A 219 21.45 17.81 15.95
N THR A 220 21.20 18.64 14.94
CA THR A 220 22.25 19.28 14.13
C THR A 220 22.73 20.58 14.75
N LYS A 221 23.92 21.07 14.32
CA LYS A 221 24.42 22.40 14.73
C LYS A 221 23.52 23.56 14.30
N THR A 222 22.72 23.36 13.25
CA THR A 222 21.76 24.32 12.70
C THR A 222 20.34 24.12 13.25
N GLY A 223 20.14 23.11 14.11
CA GLY A 223 18.85 22.79 14.71
C GLY A 223 18.38 23.85 15.70
N SER A 224 17.11 24.23 15.61
CA SER A 224 16.47 25.15 16.55
C SER A 224 15.80 24.40 17.71
N THR A 225 15.74 25.02 18.89
CA THR A 225 14.93 24.56 20.04
C THR A 225 13.49 24.26 19.63
N THR A 226 12.93 25.03 18.70
CA THR A 226 11.58 24.81 18.15
C THR A 226 11.45 23.44 17.50
N ALA A 227 12.45 22.99 16.74
CA ALA A 227 12.40 21.68 16.10
C ALA A 227 12.51 20.52 17.09
N LYS A 228 13.27 20.72 18.19
CA LYS A 228 13.31 19.76 19.30
C LYS A 228 11.93 19.62 19.95
N LEU A 229 11.26 20.74 20.20
CA LEU A 229 9.88 20.73 20.73
C LEU A 229 8.93 20.01 19.77
N ILE A 230 8.95 20.36 18.48
CA ILE A 230 8.12 19.71 17.45
C ILE A 230 8.35 18.20 17.43
N SER A 231 9.61 17.76 17.45
CA SER A 231 9.94 16.33 17.48
C SER A 231 9.33 15.62 18.69
N VAL A 232 9.44 16.21 19.89
CA VAL A 232 8.88 15.63 21.12
C VAL A 232 7.36 15.56 21.05
N TYR A 233 6.68 16.62 20.60
CA TYR A 233 5.23 16.62 20.43
C TYR A 233 4.77 15.57 19.42
N LEU A 234 5.47 15.42 18.29
CA LEU A 234 5.15 14.42 17.28
C LEU A 234 5.37 12.99 17.79
N PHE A 235 6.43 12.71 18.54
CA PHE A 235 6.63 11.39 19.16
C PHE A 235 5.54 11.06 20.20
N LYS A 236 5.16 12.02 21.05
CA LYS A 236 4.05 11.83 22.00
C LYS A 236 2.72 11.58 21.28
N THR A 237 2.46 12.34 20.22
CA THR A 237 1.26 12.18 19.39
C THR A 237 1.26 10.82 18.71
N TRP A 238 2.40 10.41 18.14
CA TRP A 238 2.57 9.09 17.54
C TRP A 238 2.31 7.97 18.54
N ASN A 239 2.83 8.04 19.77
CA ASN A 239 2.59 7.01 20.80
C ASN A 239 1.09 6.76 21.04
N VAL A 240 0.31 7.84 21.14
CA VAL A 240 -1.15 7.75 21.36
C VAL A 240 -1.85 7.20 20.11
N ILE A 241 -1.59 7.81 18.95
CA ILE A 241 -2.22 7.42 17.68
C ILE A 241 -1.84 5.99 17.29
N PHE A 242 -0.63 5.53 17.62
CA PHE A 242 -0.19 4.16 17.40
C PHE A 242 -1.07 3.18 18.17
N VAL A 243 -1.22 3.33 19.48
CA VAL A 243 -2.03 2.42 20.31
C VAL A 243 -3.48 2.40 19.85
N VAL A 244 -4.08 3.59 19.65
CA VAL A 244 -5.47 3.71 19.16
C VAL A 244 -5.63 3.06 17.79
N GLY A 245 -4.69 3.31 16.88
CA GLY A 245 -4.72 2.77 15.53
C GLY A 245 -4.53 1.25 15.46
N ARG A 246 -3.71 0.67 16.35
CA ARG A 246 -3.56 -0.80 16.46
C ARG A 246 -4.86 -1.43 16.96
N LEU A 247 -5.48 -0.85 17.99
CA LEU A 247 -6.77 -1.32 18.50
C LEU A 247 -7.85 -1.22 17.41
N ALA A 248 -7.96 -0.08 16.74
CA ALA A 248 -8.90 0.11 15.63
C ALA A 248 -8.68 -0.91 14.51
N SER A 249 -7.42 -1.22 14.15
CA SER A 249 -7.11 -2.22 13.13
C SER A 249 -7.60 -3.62 13.51
N VAL A 250 -7.38 -4.05 14.76
CA VAL A 250 -7.84 -5.35 15.27
C VAL A 250 -9.37 -5.41 15.32
N VAL A 251 -10.01 -4.35 15.83
CA VAL A 251 -11.47 -4.26 15.92
C VAL A 251 -12.11 -4.29 14.54
N LEU A 252 -11.61 -3.52 13.57
CA LEU A 252 -12.13 -3.51 12.20
C LEU A 252 -11.98 -4.89 11.52
N ALA A 253 -10.83 -5.54 11.69
CA ALA A 253 -10.62 -6.90 11.18
C ALA A 253 -11.60 -7.89 11.83
N TRP A 254 -11.74 -7.85 13.16
CA TRP A 254 -12.70 -8.68 13.89
C TRP A 254 -14.13 -8.47 13.42
N LEU A 255 -14.60 -7.22 13.35
CA LEU A 255 -15.96 -6.90 12.88
C LEU A 255 -16.19 -7.39 11.45
N THR A 256 -15.22 -7.22 10.55
CA THR A 256 -15.35 -7.62 9.15
C THR A 256 -15.38 -9.14 8.98
N PHE A 257 -14.41 -9.86 9.54
CA PHE A 257 -14.23 -11.30 9.29
C PHE A 257 -15.01 -12.20 10.27
N TRP A 258 -15.24 -11.76 11.51
CA TRP A 258 -15.97 -12.58 12.48
C TRP A 258 -17.49 -12.37 12.40
N PHE A 259 -17.92 -11.12 12.21
CA PHE A 259 -19.35 -10.77 12.17
C PHE A 259 -19.86 -10.53 10.75
N GLY A 260 -19.29 -9.56 10.02
CA GLY A 260 -19.80 -9.11 8.73
C GLY A 260 -19.87 -10.22 7.68
N LEU A 261 -18.71 -10.77 7.31
CA LEU A 261 -18.60 -11.80 6.29
C LEU A 261 -19.17 -13.16 6.72
N LYS A 262 -19.41 -13.39 8.02
CA LYS A 262 -20.01 -14.66 8.48
C LYS A 262 -21.40 -14.87 7.91
N THR A 263 -22.16 -13.79 7.70
CA THR A 263 -23.54 -13.83 7.19
C THR A 263 -23.64 -14.40 5.77
N SER A 264 -22.60 -14.25 4.95
CA SER A 264 -22.54 -14.74 3.56
C SER A 264 -21.51 -15.87 3.37
N SER A 265 -21.26 -16.65 4.44
CA SER A 265 -20.25 -17.72 4.45
C SER A 265 -20.57 -18.84 3.44
N ILE A 266 -19.53 -19.35 2.80
CA ILE A 266 -19.59 -20.53 1.92
C ILE A 266 -18.69 -21.66 2.44
N ASP A 267 -19.01 -22.91 2.10
CA ASP A 267 -18.27 -24.08 2.60
C ASP A 267 -16.91 -24.27 1.92
N LYS A 268 -16.81 -23.95 0.63
CA LYS A 268 -15.61 -24.12 -0.19
C LYS A 268 -15.39 -22.92 -1.12
N ILE A 269 -14.14 -22.58 -1.37
CA ILE A 269 -13.77 -21.52 -2.31
C ILE A 269 -14.40 -21.84 -3.67
N THR A 270 -15.12 -20.86 -4.24
CA THR A 270 -15.86 -21.04 -5.48
C THR A 270 -15.33 -20.08 -6.55
N PHE A 271 -15.18 -20.58 -7.77
CA PHE A 271 -14.85 -19.79 -8.96
C PHE A 271 -16.03 -19.89 -9.92
N LYS A 272 -16.84 -18.83 -10.00
CA LYS A 272 -17.99 -18.78 -10.91
C LYS A 272 -17.55 -18.13 -12.21
N THR A 273 -17.68 -18.85 -13.31
CA THR A 273 -17.43 -18.34 -14.65
C THR A 273 -18.73 -17.80 -15.22
N THR A 274 -18.80 -16.48 -15.43
CA THR A 274 -19.93 -15.82 -16.10
C THR A 274 -19.51 -15.47 -17.52
N SER A 275 -20.19 -16.04 -18.51
CA SER A 275 -20.02 -15.64 -19.91
C SER A 275 -20.70 -14.30 -20.15
N ILE A 276 -19.94 -13.30 -20.61
CA ILE A 276 -20.54 -12.08 -21.15
C ILE A 276 -21.05 -12.43 -22.54
N ALA A 277 -22.37 -12.46 -22.73
CA ALA A 277 -22.93 -12.55 -24.07
C ALA A 277 -22.81 -11.17 -24.74
N ASN A 278 -21.77 -10.97 -25.55
CA ASN A 278 -21.70 -9.78 -26.40
C ASN A 278 -22.70 -9.96 -27.56
N THR A 279 -23.90 -9.37 -27.46
CA THR A 279 -24.89 -9.33 -28.55
C THR A 279 -24.53 -8.35 -29.67
N ASN A 280 -23.28 -8.35 -30.11
CA ASN A 280 -22.84 -7.57 -31.27
C ASN A 280 -22.41 -8.54 -32.38
N GLU A 281 -23.27 -8.72 -33.38
CA GLU A 281 -23.22 -9.76 -34.43
C GLU A 281 -22.00 -9.72 -35.38
N ASN A 282 -21.03 -8.80 -35.24
CA ASN A 282 -19.95 -8.63 -36.23
C ASN A 282 -18.53 -8.54 -35.64
N SER A 283 -18.27 -9.17 -34.50
CA SER A 283 -16.91 -9.31 -33.99
C SER A 283 -16.59 -10.77 -33.72
N THR A 284 -15.48 -11.26 -34.28
CA THR A 284 -14.76 -12.46 -33.80
C THR A 284 -14.35 -12.22 -32.35
N ALA A 285 -15.31 -12.28 -31.44
CA ALA A 285 -15.13 -12.04 -30.03
C ALA A 285 -14.61 -13.33 -29.41
N LEU A 286 -13.37 -13.29 -28.93
CA LEU A 286 -12.95 -14.21 -27.87
C LEU A 286 -13.99 -14.08 -26.76
N ASN A 287 -14.68 -15.17 -26.44
CA ASN A 287 -15.59 -15.25 -25.31
C ASN A 287 -14.77 -15.05 -24.01
N GLU A 288 -14.48 -13.80 -23.64
CA GLU A 288 -13.86 -13.50 -22.36
C GLU A 288 -14.87 -13.82 -21.26
N SER A 289 -14.55 -14.85 -20.49
CA SER A 289 -15.37 -15.28 -19.38
C SER A 289 -14.87 -14.65 -18.09
N ILE A 290 -15.78 -14.01 -17.34
CA ILE A 290 -15.43 -13.38 -16.07
C ILE A 290 -15.40 -14.47 -14.99
N ILE A 291 -14.27 -14.63 -14.31
CA ILE A 291 -14.17 -15.51 -13.16
C ILE A 291 -14.38 -14.67 -11.89
N ILE A 292 -15.53 -14.86 -11.23
CA ILE A 292 -15.85 -14.31 -9.92
C ILE A 292 -15.44 -15.34 -8.87
N SER A 293 -14.32 -15.06 -8.19
CA SER A 293 -13.85 -15.87 -7.06
C SER A 293 -14.51 -15.41 -5.75
N ASN A 294 -14.89 -16.38 -4.93
CA ASN A 294 -15.39 -16.16 -3.57
C ASN A 294 -14.51 -16.92 -2.58
N PHE A 295 -13.82 -16.17 -1.71
CA PHE A 295 -12.91 -16.71 -0.71
C PHE A 295 -13.52 -16.75 0.70
N ASN A 296 -14.83 -16.50 0.84
CA ASN A 296 -15.50 -16.35 2.13
C ASN A 296 -15.79 -17.68 2.85
N THR A 297 -14.76 -18.49 3.09
CA THR A 297 -14.87 -19.71 3.89
C THR A 297 -14.49 -19.45 5.36
N PRO A 298 -15.01 -20.22 6.32
CA PRO A 298 -14.61 -20.09 7.73
C PRO A 298 -13.10 -20.19 7.94
N THR A 299 -12.44 -21.09 7.21
CA THR A 299 -10.98 -21.29 7.28
C THR A 299 -10.22 -20.06 6.79
N VAL A 300 -10.61 -19.47 5.65
CA VAL A 300 -9.94 -18.28 5.13
C VAL A 300 -10.13 -17.11 6.09
N ARG A 301 -11.36 -16.87 6.58
CA ARG A 301 -11.63 -15.79 7.53
C ARG A 301 -10.82 -15.94 8.82
N LEU A 302 -10.78 -17.15 9.39
CA LEU A 302 -9.99 -17.42 10.59
C LEU A 302 -8.49 -17.20 10.34
N PHE A 303 -7.98 -17.69 9.21
CA PHE A 303 -6.59 -17.44 8.82
C PHE A 303 -6.29 -15.95 8.70
N THR A 304 -7.14 -15.17 8.00
CA THR A 304 -6.95 -13.72 7.87
C THR A 304 -6.98 -13.02 9.21
N LEU A 305 -7.88 -13.39 10.11
CA LEU A 305 -7.96 -12.85 11.47
C LEU A 305 -6.71 -13.14 12.29
N VAL A 306 -6.26 -14.39 12.30
CA VAL A 306 -5.06 -14.81 13.03
C VAL A 306 -3.82 -14.13 12.46
N ALA A 307 -3.66 -14.11 11.14
CA ALA A 307 -2.53 -13.44 10.48
C ALA A 307 -2.51 -11.94 10.80
N THR A 308 -3.67 -11.28 10.75
CA THR A 308 -3.79 -9.87 11.14
C THR A 308 -3.45 -9.68 12.62
N GLY A 309 -3.97 -10.53 13.52
CA GLY A 309 -3.69 -10.49 14.95
C GLY A 309 -2.21 -10.65 15.27
N VAL A 310 -1.54 -11.62 14.63
CA VAL A 310 -0.09 -11.85 14.77
C VAL A 310 0.71 -10.63 14.29
N LEU A 311 0.33 -10.04 13.15
CA LEU A 311 0.99 -8.85 12.63
C LEU A 311 0.82 -7.65 13.58
N GLN A 312 -0.39 -7.41 14.10
CA GLN A 312 -0.62 -6.33 15.07
C GLN A 312 0.12 -6.58 16.39
N PHE A 313 0.16 -7.83 16.86
CA PHE A 313 0.94 -8.20 18.05
C PHE A 313 2.43 -7.93 17.83
N TRP A 314 3.00 -8.33 16.68
CA TRP A 314 4.41 -8.06 16.36
C TRP A 314 4.73 -6.57 16.33
N LEU A 315 3.83 -5.73 15.79
CA LEU A 315 3.98 -4.27 15.80
C LEU A 315 3.95 -3.71 17.22
N VAL A 316 2.98 -4.13 18.05
CA VAL A 316 2.87 -3.69 19.45
C VAL A 316 4.07 -4.17 20.28
N TRP A 317 4.54 -5.39 20.06
CA TRP A 317 5.73 -5.91 20.72
C TRP A 317 6.95 -5.03 20.44
N ASN A 318 7.21 -4.72 19.16
CA ASN A 318 8.32 -3.84 18.78
C ASN A 318 8.18 -2.42 19.35
N PHE A 319 6.94 -1.92 19.49
CA PHE A 319 6.66 -0.65 20.14
C PHE A 319 7.01 -0.68 21.63
N ILE A 320 6.57 -1.72 22.36
CA ILE A 320 6.85 -1.89 23.79
C ILE A 320 8.36 -2.01 24.04
N GLN A 321 9.07 -2.81 23.24
CA GLN A 321 10.52 -2.96 23.37
C GLN A 321 11.26 -1.63 23.26
N ARG A 322 10.85 -0.76 22.34
CA ARG A 322 11.42 0.59 22.22
C ARG A 322 11.10 1.47 23.42
N PHE A 323 9.85 1.41 23.89
CA PHE A 323 9.42 2.17 25.06
C PHE A 323 10.18 1.78 26.33
N ILE A 324 10.44 0.48 26.52
CA ILE A 324 11.23 -0.03 27.67
C ILE A 324 12.66 0.48 27.59
N LEU A 325 13.32 0.37 26.43
CA LEU A 325 14.70 0.85 26.24
C LEU A 325 14.83 2.36 26.51
N ASP A 326 13.84 3.15 26.10
CA ASP A 326 13.81 4.59 26.37
C ASP A 326 13.67 4.87 27.88
N MET A 327 12.87 4.07 28.61
CA MET A 327 12.74 4.19 30.06
C MET A 327 14.02 3.79 30.81
N GLU A 328 14.68 2.70 30.40
CA GLU A 328 15.95 2.27 31.00
C GLU A 328 17.04 3.34 30.84
N HIS A 329 17.12 3.99 29.67
CA HIS A 329 18.03 5.10 29.46
C HIS A 329 17.75 6.30 30.39
N ILE A 330 16.48 6.59 30.68
CA ILE A 330 16.11 7.66 31.62
C ILE A 330 16.52 7.28 33.04
N LEU A 331 16.22 6.06 33.48
CA LEU A 331 16.52 5.58 34.83
C LEU A 331 18.03 5.50 35.11
N LEU A 332 18.85 5.14 34.11
CA LEU A 332 20.31 5.09 34.24
C LEU A 332 20.99 6.46 34.11
N SER A 333 20.25 7.50 33.71
CA SER A 333 20.76 8.88 33.58
C SER A 333 20.45 9.78 34.78
N GLN A 334 19.65 9.28 35.73
CA GLN A 334 19.37 9.86 37.04
C GLN A 334 20.29 9.21 38.08
#